data_AF-A0A935R385-F1
#
_entry.id   AF-A0A935R385-F1
#
_cell.length_a   1.000
_cell.length_b   1.000
_cell.length_c   1.000
_cell.angle_alpha   90.00
_cell.angle_beta   90.00
_cell.angle_gamma   90.00
#
_symmetry.space_group_name_H-M   'P 1'
#
loop_
_entity.id
_entity.type
_entity.pdbx_description
1 polymer ?
#
loop_
_entity_poly.entity_id
_entity_poly.type
_entity_poly.pdbx_seq_one_letter_code
_entity_poly.pdbx_strand_id
1 'polypeptide(L)'
;MLDAIVAALYGLHRDDFAWILRDCDHPAARLSEHSFCRALDPKGFWRVDKAQDPELRHSVLSLVAFDDLTRAIVAAGSREAGIQAFCDQHDGDGWMLPETLTLAELGLTRSVDVGVYDDRARAPQPVRNRLGERFLPWQLAQSPEESWAECERHAKAILEGAPAPATPAPPAAPVRIQTDLGPLFRGRT
;
A
#
# COMPACT_ATOMS: atom_id res chain seq x y z
N MET A 1 -4.94 -2.84 -5.90
CA MET A 1 -6.27 -3.01 -6.56
C MET A 1 -6.12 -3.30 -8.05
N LEU A 2 -5.49 -2.43 -8.84
CA LEU A 2 -5.37 -2.62 -10.30
C LEU A 2 -4.67 -3.95 -10.68
N ASP A 3 -3.56 -4.30 -10.02
CA ASP A 3 -2.81 -5.52 -10.33
C ASP A 3 -3.64 -6.79 -10.09
N ALA A 4 -4.52 -6.78 -9.08
CA ALA A 4 -5.43 -7.88 -8.81
C ALA A 4 -6.46 -8.05 -9.93
N ILE A 5 -7.05 -6.94 -10.39
CA ILE A 5 -8.01 -6.96 -11.51
C ILE A 5 -7.32 -7.44 -12.78
N VAL A 6 -6.13 -6.91 -13.08
CA VAL A 6 -5.34 -7.32 -14.24
C VAL A 6 -5.03 -8.81 -14.17
N ALA A 7 -4.54 -9.32 -13.02
CA ALA A 7 -4.28 -10.74 -12.81
C ALA A 7 -5.52 -11.60 -13.12
N ALA A 8 -6.69 -11.22 -12.62
CA ALA A 8 -7.94 -11.94 -12.87
C ALA A 8 -8.38 -11.88 -14.34
N LEU A 9 -8.18 -10.76 -15.02
CA LEU A 9 -8.49 -10.60 -16.45
C LEU A 9 -7.58 -11.47 -17.33
N TYR A 10 -6.31 -11.61 -16.96
CA TYR A 10 -5.37 -12.53 -17.60
C TYR A 10 -5.58 -14.00 -17.21
N GLY A 11 -6.53 -14.30 -16.33
CA GLY A 11 -6.89 -15.66 -15.94
C GLY A 11 -5.89 -16.31 -14.99
N LEU A 12 -5.11 -15.52 -14.24
CA LEU A 12 -4.22 -16.06 -13.22
C LEU A 12 -5.04 -16.64 -12.07
N HIS A 13 -4.65 -17.82 -11.59
CA HIS A 13 -5.13 -18.35 -10.32
C HIS A 13 -4.30 -17.77 -9.17
N ARG A 14 -4.82 -17.92 -7.95
CA ARG A 14 -4.14 -17.46 -6.72
C ARG A 14 -2.71 -17.99 -6.62
N ASP A 15 -2.52 -19.28 -6.89
CA ASP A 15 -1.20 -19.92 -6.80
C ASP A 15 -0.23 -19.39 -7.86
N ASP A 16 -0.71 -19.11 -9.08
CA ASP A 16 0.10 -18.50 -10.13
C ASP A 16 0.55 -17.09 -9.72
N PHE A 17 -0.38 -16.29 -9.18
CA PHE A 17 -0.07 -14.93 -8.77
C PHE A 17 0.85 -14.90 -7.55
N ALA A 18 0.63 -15.77 -6.57
CA ALA A 18 1.53 -15.97 -5.43
C ALA A 18 2.92 -16.46 -5.86
N TRP A 19 3.02 -17.29 -6.91
CA TRP A 19 4.29 -17.74 -7.49
C TRP A 19 5.02 -16.59 -8.21
N ILE A 20 4.30 -15.75 -8.95
CA ILE A 20 4.87 -14.55 -9.57
C ILE A 20 5.44 -13.62 -8.50
N LEU A 21 4.70 -13.44 -7.40
CA LEU A 21 5.04 -12.54 -6.29
C LEU A 21 5.91 -13.20 -5.21
N ARG A 22 6.42 -14.40 -5.46
CA ARG A 22 7.27 -15.15 -4.52
C ARG A 22 8.47 -14.33 -4.04
N ASP A 23 8.94 -14.63 -2.84
CA ASP A 23 10.04 -13.94 -2.14
C ASP A 23 9.81 -12.44 -1.86
N CYS A 24 8.62 -11.90 -2.11
CA CYS A 24 8.29 -10.51 -1.78
C CYS A 24 8.04 -10.29 -0.29
N ASP A 25 7.92 -11.35 0.51
CA ASP A 25 7.61 -11.30 1.94
C ASP A 25 8.83 -11.43 2.87
N HIS A 26 10.05 -11.49 2.31
CA HIS A 26 11.27 -11.49 3.12
C HIS A 26 11.46 -10.15 3.86
N PRO A 27 11.84 -10.17 5.15
CA PRO A 27 12.10 -8.94 5.91
C PRO A 27 13.11 -8.02 5.24
N ALA A 28 12.94 -6.71 5.39
CA ALA A 28 13.87 -5.72 4.83
C ALA A 28 15.32 -5.94 5.28
N ALA A 29 15.52 -6.35 6.55
CA ALA A 29 16.82 -6.71 7.08
C ALA A 29 17.48 -7.85 6.28
N ARG A 30 16.73 -8.93 5.97
CA ARG A 30 17.24 -10.05 5.15
C ARG A 30 17.55 -9.60 3.72
N LEU A 31 16.75 -8.71 3.14
CA LEU A 31 16.98 -8.16 1.79
C LEU A 31 18.13 -7.13 1.72
N SER A 32 18.70 -6.75 2.86
CA SER A 32 19.94 -5.95 2.92
C SER A 32 21.20 -6.83 2.79
N GLU A 33 21.07 -8.14 3.01
CA GLU A 33 22.19 -9.08 2.95
C GLU A 33 22.48 -9.50 1.50
N HIS A 34 23.62 -9.07 0.96
CA HIS A 34 24.01 -9.39 -0.42
C HIS A 34 24.12 -10.90 -0.70
N SER A 35 24.58 -11.70 0.28
CA SER A 35 24.66 -13.16 0.16
C SER A 35 23.28 -13.78 -0.02
N PHE A 36 22.31 -13.34 0.78
CA PHE A 36 20.92 -13.80 0.71
C PHE A 36 20.28 -13.42 -0.64
N CYS A 37 20.40 -12.15 -1.05
CA CYS A 37 19.84 -11.67 -2.31
C CYS A 37 20.37 -12.41 -3.56
N ARG A 38 21.57 -13.00 -3.51
CA ARG A 38 22.13 -13.81 -4.61
C ARG A 38 21.45 -15.17 -4.77
N ALA A 39 20.79 -15.67 -3.72
CA ALA A 39 20.04 -16.92 -3.76
C ALA A 39 18.61 -16.73 -4.31
N LEU A 40 18.12 -15.50 -4.37
CA LEU A 40 16.80 -15.17 -4.90
C LEU A 40 16.80 -15.11 -6.43
N ASP A 41 15.62 -15.31 -7.05
CA ASP A 41 15.46 -15.19 -8.49
C ASP A 41 15.88 -13.78 -8.98
N PRO A 42 16.85 -13.65 -9.90
CA PRO A 42 17.21 -12.36 -10.48
C PRO A 42 16.07 -11.67 -11.25
N LYS A 43 15.03 -12.40 -11.65
CA LYS A 43 13.83 -11.89 -12.34
C LYS A 43 12.60 -11.78 -11.44
N GLY A 44 12.73 -12.09 -10.14
CA GLY A 44 11.66 -11.95 -9.16
C GLY A 44 11.36 -10.49 -8.78
N PHE A 45 10.16 -10.26 -8.26
CA PHE A 45 9.66 -8.95 -7.85
C PHE A 45 10.16 -8.49 -6.46
N TRP A 46 10.92 -9.31 -5.73
CA TRP A 46 11.42 -9.00 -4.38
C TRP A 46 12.24 -7.69 -4.26
N ARG A 47 12.66 -7.10 -5.38
CA ARG A 47 13.36 -5.81 -5.43
C ARG A 47 12.42 -4.61 -5.31
N VAL A 48 11.16 -4.77 -5.71
CA VAL A 48 10.15 -3.72 -5.61
C VAL A 48 9.89 -3.46 -4.13
N ASP A 49 10.00 -2.19 -3.72
CA ASP A 49 9.81 -1.75 -2.34
C ASP A 49 10.64 -2.51 -1.30
N LYS A 50 11.80 -3.08 -1.68
CA LYS A 50 12.60 -3.94 -0.79
C LYS A 50 13.08 -3.27 0.50
N ALA A 51 13.11 -1.94 0.52
CA ALA A 51 13.47 -1.15 1.70
C ALA A 51 12.31 -1.00 2.70
N GLN A 52 11.08 -1.28 2.27
CA GLN A 52 9.89 -1.26 3.10
C GLN A 52 9.72 -2.61 3.83
N ASP A 53 8.99 -2.57 4.93
CA ASP A 53 8.52 -3.79 5.59
C ASP A 53 7.56 -4.55 4.67
N PRO A 54 7.56 -5.90 4.71
CA PRO A 54 6.84 -6.70 3.71
C PRO A 54 5.35 -6.37 3.56
N GLU A 55 4.64 -6.15 4.66
CA GLU A 55 3.19 -5.86 4.65
C GLU A 55 2.83 -4.51 4.02
N LEU A 56 3.82 -3.64 3.80
CA LEU A 56 3.65 -2.34 3.15
C LEU A 56 4.00 -2.37 1.66
N ARG A 57 4.61 -3.47 1.18
CA ARG A 57 5.08 -3.55 -0.20
C ARG A 57 3.89 -3.68 -1.14
N HIS A 58 3.97 -2.96 -2.25
CA HIS A 58 2.94 -3.01 -3.27
C HIS A 58 2.71 -4.44 -3.78
N SER A 59 3.78 -5.22 -3.99
CA SER A 59 3.68 -6.63 -4.41
C SER A 59 2.90 -7.51 -3.44
N VAL A 60 3.12 -7.36 -2.13
CA VAL A 60 2.39 -8.11 -1.10
C VAL A 60 0.92 -7.67 -1.06
N LEU A 61 0.66 -6.37 -1.04
CA LEU A 61 -0.69 -5.80 -1.02
C LEU A 61 -1.51 -6.17 -2.27
N SER A 62 -0.85 -6.36 -3.42
CA SER A 62 -1.50 -6.82 -4.65
C SER A 62 -2.05 -8.25 -4.52
N LEU A 63 -1.34 -9.16 -3.83
CA LEU A 63 -1.88 -10.50 -3.54
C LEU A 63 -3.04 -10.45 -2.55
N VAL A 64 -2.97 -9.57 -1.54
CA VAL A 64 -4.07 -9.37 -0.57
C VAL A 64 -5.33 -8.91 -1.29
N ALA A 65 -5.20 -7.88 -2.14
CA ALA A 65 -6.31 -7.40 -2.96
C ALA A 65 -6.85 -8.49 -3.90
N PHE A 66 -5.98 -9.39 -4.38
CA PHE A 66 -6.39 -10.51 -5.23
C PHE A 66 -7.17 -11.59 -4.47
N ASP A 67 -6.81 -11.87 -3.22
CA ASP A 67 -7.56 -12.79 -2.36
C ASP A 67 -8.99 -12.26 -2.12
N ASP A 68 -9.13 -10.95 -1.88
CA ASP A 68 -10.43 -10.32 -1.70
C ASP A 68 -11.24 -10.24 -3.01
N LEU A 69 -10.59 -9.93 -4.14
CA LEU A 69 -11.22 -9.99 -5.45
C LEU A 69 -11.70 -11.42 -5.78
N THR A 70 -10.89 -12.44 -5.49
CA THR A 70 -11.25 -13.84 -5.71
C THR A 70 -12.50 -14.21 -4.89
N ARG A 71 -12.57 -13.76 -3.63
CA ARG A 71 -13.77 -13.93 -2.79
C ARG A 71 -14.99 -13.25 -3.41
N ALA A 72 -14.84 -12.02 -3.91
CA ALA A 72 -15.92 -11.30 -4.60
C ALA A 72 -16.40 -12.03 -5.86
N ILE A 73 -15.49 -12.56 -6.67
CA ILE A 73 -15.81 -13.37 -7.88
C ILE A 73 -16.57 -14.64 -7.51
N VAL A 74 -16.13 -15.36 -6.49
CA VAL A 74 -16.82 -16.57 -6.00
C VAL A 74 -18.23 -16.23 -5.51
N ALA A 75 -18.37 -15.16 -4.73
CA ALA A 75 -19.67 -14.73 -4.19
C ALA A 75 -20.64 -14.26 -5.29
N ALA A 76 -20.14 -13.58 -6.33
CA ALA A 76 -20.95 -13.06 -7.42
C ALA A 76 -21.28 -14.12 -8.50
N GLY A 77 -20.56 -15.25 -8.53
CA GLY A 77 -20.79 -16.35 -9.47
C GLY A 77 -20.26 -16.13 -10.88
N SER A 78 -19.70 -14.95 -11.20
CA SER A 78 -18.98 -14.68 -12.44
C SER A 78 -17.85 -13.69 -12.21
N ARG A 79 -16.83 -13.73 -13.09
CA ARG A 79 -15.67 -12.84 -12.99
C ARG A 79 -16.08 -11.38 -13.16
N GLU A 80 -16.91 -11.09 -14.15
CA GLU A 80 -17.35 -9.73 -14.48
C GLU A 80 -18.18 -9.13 -13.32
N ALA A 81 -19.13 -9.89 -12.77
CA ALA A 81 -19.91 -9.42 -11.61
C ALA A 81 -19.05 -9.29 -10.34
N GLY A 82 -18.05 -10.17 -10.16
CA GLY A 82 -17.11 -10.09 -9.06
C GLY A 82 -16.20 -8.86 -9.12
N ILE A 83 -15.66 -8.54 -10.30
CA ILE A 83 -14.87 -7.32 -10.51
C ILE A 83 -15.73 -6.08 -10.23
N GLN A 84 -16.97 -6.05 -10.73
CA GLN A 84 -17.89 -4.95 -10.44
C GLN A 84 -18.14 -4.82 -8.93
N ALA A 85 -18.50 -5.91 -8.26
CA ALA A 85 -18.73 -5.93 -6.82
C ALA A 85 -17.48 -5.54 -6.01
N PHE A 86 -16.28 -5.84 -6.49
CA PHE A 86 -15.02 -5.44 -5.88
C PHE A 86 -14.72 -3.94 -6.04
N CYS A 87 -15.05 -3.36 -7.19
CA CYS A 87 -14.95 -1.93 -7.43
C CYS A 87 -16.03 -1.11 -6.68
N ASP A 88 -17.21 -1.68 -6.47
CA ASP A 88 -18.33 -0.99 -5.80
C ASP A 88 -18.24 -1.04 -4.26
N GLN A 89 -17.19 -1.65 -3.71
CA GLN A 89 -16.95 -1.64 -2.26
C GLN A 89 -16.79 -0.20 -1.74
N HIS A 90 -17.11 0.01 -0.46
CA HIS A 90 -16.92 1.29 0.22
C HIS A 90 -17.56 2.47 -0.53
N ASP A 91 -18.85 2.34 -0.87
CA ASP A 91 -19.62 3.37 -1.59
C ASP A 91 -19.00 3.77 -2.95
N GLY A 92 -18.38 2.81 -3.64
CA GLY A 92 -17.72 3.01 -4.93
C GLY A 92 -16.26 3.46 -4.84
N ASP A 93 -15.69 3.58 -3.64
CA ASP A 93 -14.26 3.85 -3.46
C ASP A 93 -13.37 2.63 -3.80
N GLY A 94 -13.98 1.45 -3.92
CA GLY A 94 -13.31 0.20 -4.23
C GLY A 94 -12.59 -0.40 -3.03
N TRP A 95 -11.66 -1.30 -3.31
CA TRP A 95 -10.93 -2.03 -2.27
C TRP A 95 -10.05 -1.12 -1.43
N MET A 96 -10.15 -1.27 -0.11
CA MET A 96 -9.39 -0.51 0.88
C MET A 96 -8.30 -1.36 1.54
N LEU A 97 -7.15 -0.72 1.84
CA LEU A 97 -6.05 -1.37 2.56
C LEU A 97 -6.54 -1.99 3.88
N PRO A 98 -6.12 -3.21 4.26
CA PRO A 98 -6.51 -3.79 5.54
C PRO A 98 -5.87 -3.02 6.71
N GLU A 99 -6.48 -3.10 7.90
CA GLU A 99 -5.87 -2.53 9.11
C GLU A 99 -4.58 -3.26 9.48
N THR A 100 -4.62 -4.59 9.41
CA THR A 100 -3.50 -5.47 9.72
C THR A 100 -3.37 -6.61 8.71
N LEU A 101 -2.17 -7.17 8.60
CA LEU A 101 -1.85 -8.31 7.74
C LEU A 101 -0.99 -9.33 8.49
N THR A 102 -1.34 -10.61 8.40
CA THR A 102 -0.46 -11.72 8.82
C THR A 102 0.24 -12.29 7.58
N LEU A 103 1.54 -12.05 7.43
CA LEU A 103 2.30 -12.43 6.23
C LEU A 103 2.30 -13.94 5.97
N ALA A 104 2.38 -14.75 7.04
CA ALA A 104 2.40 -16.21 6.94
C ALA A 104 1.09 -16.78 6.35
N GLU A 105 -0.03 -16.08 6.49
CA GLU A 105 -1.33 -16.50 5.95
C GLU A 105 -1.43 -16.31 4.43
N LEU A 106 -0.61 -15.44 3.85
CA LEU A 106 -0.60 -15.22 2.41
C LEU A 106 -0.03 -16.41 1.64
N GLY A 107 0.76 -17.25 2.28
CA GLY A 107 1.32 -18.45 1.66
C GLY A 107 2.20 -18.13 0.45
N LEU A 108 2.89 -16.98 0.48
CA LEU A 108 3.81 -16.60 -0.59
C LEU A 108 4.90 -17.67 -0.70
N THR A 109 5.14 -18.12 -1.93
CA THR A 109 6.22 -19.08 -2.15
C THR A 109 7.55 -18.40 -1.78
N ARG A 110 8.44 -19.11 -1.10
CA ARG A 110 9.80 -18.66 -0.81
C ARG A 110 10.77 -19.61 -1.49
N SER A 111 11.71 -19.10 -2.28
CA SER A 111 12.65 -19.95 -3.03
C SER A 111 13.77 -20.53 -2.16
N VAL A 112 14.12 -19.84 -1.08
CA VAL A 112 15.25 -20.20 -0.21
C VAL A 112 14.79 -20.96 1.03
N ASP A 113 13.70 -20.51 1.66
CA ASP A 113 13.18 -21.02 2.94
C ASP A 113 11.67 -21.31 2.83
N VAL A 114 11.30 -22.32 2.03
CA VAL A 114 9.90 -22.66 1.71
C VAL A 114 9.09 -22.89 3.00
N GLY A 115 8.05 -22.08 3.22
CA GLY A 115 7.13 -22.22 4.36
C GLY A 115 7.73 -21.85 5.72
N VAL A 116 8.97 -21.35 5.77
CA VAL A 116 9.60 -20.90 7.01
C VAL A 116 9.33 -19.41 7.19
N TYR A 117 8.61 -19.09 8.25
CA TYR A 117 8.25 -17.72 8.64
C TYR A 117 8.81 -17.40 10.02
N ASP A 118 9.33 -16.18 10.17
CA ASP A 118 9.71 -15.62 11.48
C ASP A 118 8.47 -15.30 12.33
N ASP A 119 8.69 -15.01 13.60
CA ASP A 119 7.61 -14.72 14.56
C ASP A 119 6.78 -13.50 14.14
N ARG A 120 7.43 -12.50 13.52
CA ARG A 120 6.76 -11.29 13.03
C ARG A 120 5.79 -11.62 11.91
N ALA A 121 6.18 -12.46 10.96
CA ALA A 121 5.32 -12.88 9.86
C ALA A 121 4.11 -13.70 10.32
N ARG A 122 4.17 -14.32 11.50
CA ARG A 122 3.06 -15.05 12.13
C ARG A 122 2.15 -14.17 12.98
N ALA A 123 2.53 -12.91 13.22
CA ALA A 123 1.75 -11.95 13.98
C ALA A 123 1.08 -10.92 13.04
N PRO A 124 -0.12 -10.41 13.39
CA PRO A 124 -0.75 -9.32 12.65
C PRO A 124 0.13 -8.06 12.65
N GLN A 125 0.52 -7.60 11.48
CA GLN A 125 1.31 -6.39 11.29
C GLN A 125 0.42 -5.22 10.86
N PRO A 126 0.60 -4.01 11.40
CA PRO A 126 -0.19 -2.84 10.99
C PRO A 126 0.14 -2.42 9.55
N VAL A 127 -0.90 -2.07 8.77
CA VAL A 127 -0.77 -1.67 7.37
C VAL A 127 -1.34 -0.27 7.12
N ARG A 128 -2.67 -0.11 7.21
CA ARG A 128 -3.36 1.13 6.80
C ARG A 128 -2.78 2.37 7.50
N ASN A 129 -2.63 2.34 8.82
CA ASN A 129 -2.13 3.48 9.58
C ASN A 129 -0.65 3.82 9.30
N ARG A 130 0.13 2.90 8.72
CA ARG A 130 1.54 3.11 8.36
C ARG A 130 1.71 3.78 7.00
N LEU A 131 0.70 3.68 6.13
CA LEU A 131 0.70 4.29 4.79
C LEU A 131 0.10 5.70 4.76
N GLY A 132 -0.37 6.19 5.91
CA GLY A 132 -0.91 7.54 6.07
C GLY A 132 -2.41 7.64 5.79
N GLU A 133 -2.94 8.85 5.95
CA GLU A 133 -4.35 9.15 5.66
C GLU A 133 -4.62 9.08 4.15
N ARG A 134 -5.78 8.54 3.76
CA ARG A 134 -6.20 8.50 2.35
C ARG A 134 -6.41 9.91 1.78
N PHE A 135 -7.01 10.78 2.59
CA PHE A 135 -7.22 12.18 2.26
C PHE A 135 -6.81 13.03 3.45
N LEU A 136 -6.07 14.10 3.16
CA LEU A 136 -5.77 15.14 4.12
C LEU A 136 -7.00 16.03 4.32
N PRO A 137 -7.14 16.70 5.48
CA PRO A 137 -8.30 17.56 5.75
C PRO A 137 -8.56 18.63 4.68
N TRP A 138 -7.50 19.20 4.08
CA TRP A 138 -7.63 20.20 3.02
C TRP A 138 -8.15 19.62 1.70
N GLN A 139 -7.93 18.33 1.43
CA GLN A 139 -8.46 17.66 0.22
C GLN A 139 -9.97 17.42 0.32
N LEU A 140 -10.50 17.35 1.54
CA LEU A 140 -11.93 17.19 1.81
C LEU A 140 -12.64 18.53 2.03
N ALA A 141 -11.92 19.64 2.03
CA ALA A 141 -12.46 20.97 2.32
C ALA A 141 -13.27 21.56 1.15
N GLN A 142 -13.06 21.06 -0.07
CA GLN A 142 -13.77 21.47 -1.28
C GLN A 142 -14.37 20.24 -1.96
N SER A 143 -15.50 20.42 -2.63
CA SER A 143 -16.10 19.35 -3.44
C SER A 143 -15.28 19.09 -4.71
N PRO A 144 -15.37 17.88 -5.31
CA PRO A 144 -14.77 17.61 -6.61
C PRO A 144 -15.18 18.63 -7.69
N GLU A 145 -16.45 19.03 -7.72
CA GLU A 145 -16.99 19.99 -8.69
C GLU A 145 -16.36 21.38 -8.53
N GLU A 146 -16.21 21.84 -7.28
CA GLU A 146 -15.56 23.11 -6.97
C GLU A 146 -14.09 23.11 -7.39
N SER A 147 -13.39 22.00 -7.09
CA SER A 147 -11.99 21.78 -7.47
C SER A 147 -11.80 21.76 -9.00
N TRP A 148 -12.71 21.13 -9.74
CA TRP A 148 -12.69 21.14 -11.20
C TRP A 148 -12.96 22.52 -11.79
N ALA A 149 -13.94 23.26 -11.26
CA ALA A 149 -14.21 24.63 -11.67
C ALA A 149 -13.03 25.57 -11.39
N GLU A 150 -12.28 25.35 -10.30
CA GLU A 150 -11.03 26.05 -10.00
C GLU A 150 -9.93 25.70 -11.02
N CYS A 151 -9.76 24.42 -11.33
CA CYS A 151 -8.83 23.96 -12.37
C CYS A 151 -9.11 24.62 -13.73
N GLU A 152 -10.38 24.73 -14.13
CA GLU A 152 -10.78 25.40 -15.39
C GLU A 152 -10.39 26.88 -15.40
N ARG A 153 -10.63 27.60 -14.30
CA ARG A 153 -10.21 29.01 -14.16
C ARG A 153 -8.70 29.15 -14.23
N HIS A 154 -7.95 28.27 -13.57
CA HIS A 154 -6.49 28.27 -13.60
C HIS A 154 -5.95 27.96 -15.00
N ALA A 155 -6.52 26.97 -15.69
CA ALA A 155 -6.13 26.65 -17.08
C ALA A 155 -6.37 27.85 -18.01
N LYS A 156 -7.52 28.53 -17.90
CA LYS A 156 -7.81 29.75 -18.67
C LYS A 156 -6.81 30.86 -18.38
N ALA A 157 -6.52 31.13 -17.11
CA ALA A 157 -5.57 32.16 -16.71
C ALA A 157 -4.15 31.90 -17.25
N ILE A 158 -3.70 30.63 -17.25
CA ILE A 158 -2.41 30.21 -17.83
C ILE A 158 -2.38 30.49 -19.34
N LEU A 159 -3.44 30.15 -20.07
CA LEU A 159 -3.54 30.39 -21.51
C LEU A 159 -3.55 31.89 -21.86
N GLU A 160 -4.13 32.72 -20.99
CA GLU A 160 -4.20 34.17 -21.14
C GLU A 160 -2.90 34.89 -20.71
N GLY A 161 -1.88 34.16 -20.25
CA GLY A 161 -0.59 34.71 -19.85
C GLY A 161 -0.60 35.41 -18.49
N ALA A 162 -1.59 35.10 -17.64
CA ALA A 162 -1.64 35.63 -16.28
C ALA A 162 -0.42 35.14 -15.46
N PRO A 163 0.12 35.98 -14.56
CA PRO A 163 1.17 35.52 -13.64
C PRO A 163 0.65 34.37 -12.78
N ALA A 164 1.53 33.42 -12.47
CA ALA A 164 1.18 32.29 -11.61
C ALA A 164 0.55 32.78 -10.30
N PRO A 165 -0.53 32.12 -9.81
CA PRO A 165 -1.09 32.48 -8.51
C PRO A 165 0.00 32.37 -7.45
N ALA A 166 -0.01 33.31 -6.50
CA ALA A 166 0.89 33.24 -5.36
C ALA A 166 0.70 31.89 -4.67
N THR A 167 1.79 31.13 -4.49
CA THR A 167 1.75 29.84 -3.81
C THR A 167 1.10 30.05 -2.44
N PRO A 168 -0.03 29.38 -2.12
CA PRO A 168 -0.59 29.48 -0.78
C PRO A 168 0.47 29.00 0.20
N ALA A 169 0.66 29.75 1.29
CA ALA A 169 1.58 29.36 2.34
C ALA A 169 1.24 27.93 2.78
N PRO A 170 2.23 27.03 2.92
CA PRO A 170 1.94 25.68 3.39
C PRO A 170 1.20 25.77 4.72
N PRO A 171 0.21 24.88 4.97
CA PRO A 171 -0.44 24.83 6.27
C PRO A 171 0.63 24.70 7.34
N ALA A 172 0.46 25.44 8.44
CA ALA A 172 1.42 25.47 9.53
C ALA A 172 1.81 24.03 9.91
N ALA A 173 3.13 23.78 9.97
CA ALA A 173 3.66 22.47 10.32
C ALA A 173 2.96 21.93 11.57
N PRO A 174 2.63 20.62 11.62
CA PRO A 174 2.02 20.04 12.81
C PRO A 174 2.87 20.38 14.02
N VAL A 175 2.22 20.89 15.07
CA VAL A 175 2.84 21.23 16.35
C VAL A 175 3.70 20.04 16.76
N ARG A 176 5.02 20.24 16.81
CA ARG A 176 5.93 19.25 17.40
C ARG A 176 5.46 19.05 18.83
N ILE A 177 4.90 17.88 19.12
CA ILE A 177 4.73 17.45 20.51
C ILE A 177 6.16 17.38 21.05
N GLN A 178 6.54 18.36 21.87
CA GLN A 178 7.74 18.27 22.68
C GLN A 178 7.51 17.09 23.63
N THR A 179 8.10 15.94 23.33
CA THR A 179 8.36 14.93 24.34
C THR A 179 9.42 15.49 25.26
N ASP A 180 8.95 16.16 26.31
CA ASP A 180 9.77 16.64 27.40
C ASP A 180 10.23 15.43 28.23
N LEU A 181 11.21 14.69 27.71
CA LEU A 181 12.00 13.76 28.50
C LEU A 181 13.02 14.58 29.30
N GLY A 182 12.54 15.21 30.36
CA GLY A 182 13.38 15.87 31.35
C GLY A 182 14.32 14.86 32.04
N PRO A 183 15.59 15.22 32.31
CA PRO A 183 16.56 14.33 32.94
C PRO A 183 16.30 14.21 34.44
N LEU A 184 15.51 13.22 34.85
CA LEU A 184 15.55 12.72 36.23
C LEU A 184 16.75 11.80 36.35
N PHE A 185 17.91 12.33 36.76
CA PHE A 185 18.89 11.69 37.66
C PHE A 185 20.15 12.56 37.79
N ARG A 186 20.16 13.45 38.79
CA ARG A 186 21.39 13.87 39.49
C ARG A 186 21.06 14.15 40.96
N GLY A 187 21.32 13.17 41.80
CA GLY A 187 21.52 13.36 43.24
C GLY A 187 22.94 12.94 43.58
N ARG A 188 23.78 13.89 44.02
CA ARG A 188 25.07 13.62 44.68
C ARG A 188 24.81 13.52 46.18
N THR A 189 25.39 12.50 46.81
CA THR A 189 26.39 12.63 47.89
C THR A 189 27.25 11.39 47.85
#